data_AF-I3SMA1-F1
#
_entry.id   AF-I3SMA1-F1
#
_cell.length_a   1.000
_cell.length_b   1.000
_cell.length_c   1.000
_cell.angle_alpha   90.00
_cell.angle_beta   90.00
_cell.angle_gamma   90.00
#
_symmetry.space_group_name_H-M   'P 1'
#
loop_
_entity.id
_entity.type
_entity.pdbx_description
1 polymer ?
#
loop_
_entity_poly.entity_id
_entity_poly.type
_entity_poly.pdbx_seq_one_letter_code
_entity_poly.pdbx_strand_id
1 'polypeptide(L)'
;MTALQGKHANGENAWIGIDGNTGVIADMKERKIWDAYNVKAQTFKTAIEAACMLLRIDDIVSGIKKKQAPGAGPSKPKIDTEGDADGEQILPD
;
A
#
# COMPACT_ATOMS: atom_id res chain seq x y z
N MET A 1 -6.04 3.36 -18.86
CA MET A 1 -5.53 1.99 -18.67
C MET A 1 -5.87 1.06 -19.83
N THR A 2 -7.12 0.99 -20.28
CA THR A 2 -7.56 0.07 -21.35
C THR A 2 -6.72 0.13 -22.63
N ALA A 3 -6.38 1.34 -23.10
CA ALA A 3 -5.56 1.52 -24.30
C ALA A 3 -4.11 1.02 -24.14
N LEU A 4 -3.53 1.15 -22.94
CA LEU A 4 -2.19 0.65 -22.64
C LEU A 4 -2.18 -0.88 -22.59
N GLN A 5 -3.18 -1.46 -21.90
CA GLN A 5 -3.36 -2.90 -21.81
C GLN A 5 -3.59 -3.54 -23.18
N GLY A 6 -4.38 -2.90 -24.06
CA GLY A 6 -4.58 -3.36 -25.44
C GLY A 6 -3.28 -3.41 -26.25
N LYS A 7 -2.42 -2.40 -26.11
CA LYS A 7 -1.10 -2.38 -26.77
C LYS A 7 -0.15 -3.43 -26.23
N HIS A 8 -0.19 -3.71 -24.92
CA HIS A 8 0.63 -4.78 -24.32
C HIS A 8 0.12 -6.18 -24.66
N ALA A 9 -1.20 -6.37 -24.79
CA ALA A 9 -1.80 -7.65 -25.14
C ALA A 9 -1.42 -8.12 -26.56
N ASN A 10 -1.22 -7.19 -27.49
CA ASN A 10 -0.80 -7.50 -28.86
C ASN A 10 0.70 -7.89 -28.96
N GLY A 11 1.47 -7.78 -27.87
CA GLY A 11 2.86 -8.25 -27.81
C GLY A 11 3.86 -7.47 -28.65
N GLU A 12 3.46 -6.37 -29.30
CA GLU A 12 4.30 -5.64 -30.26
C GLU A 12 5.51 -4.97 -29.60
N ASN A 13 5.36 -4.46 -28.37
CA ASN A 13 6.43 -3.71 -27.71
C ASN A 13 6.28 -3.65 -26.18
N ALA A 14 7.25 -4.23 -25.47
CA ALA A 14 7.30 -4.24 -24.00
C ALA A 14 7.62 -2.87 -23.37
N TRP A 15 8.14 -1.92 -24.16
CA TRP A 15 8.59 -0.61 -23.70
C TRP A 15 7.50 0.47 -23.78
N ILE A 16 6.29 0.12 -24.21
CA ILE A 16 5.17 1.04 -24.21
C ILE A 16 4.82 1.39 -22.77
N GLY A 17 4.86 2.67 -22.45
CA GLY A 17 4.53 3.22 -21.14
C GLY A 17 3.68 4.47 -21.24
N ILE A 18 3.53 5.16 -20.11
CA ILE A 18 2.81 6.44 -20.01
C ILE A 18 3.82 7.53 -19.73
N ASP A 19 3.72 8.63 -20.46
CA ASP A 19 4.45 9.85 -20.16
C ASP A 19 3.86 10.55 -18.93
N GLY A 20 4.66 10.74 -17.88
CA GLY A 20 4.22 11.44 -16.67
C GLY A 20 3.86 12.91 -16.87
N ASN A 21 4.43 13.58 -17.88
CA ASN A 21 4.19 15.01 -18.11
C ASN A 21 2.93 15.27 -18.95
N THR A 22 2.70 14.43 -19.95
CA THR A 22 1.63 14.62 -20.94
C THR A 22 0.47 13.64 -20.79
N GLY A 23 0.64 12.57 -20.01
CA GLY A 23 -0.36 11.52 -19.81
C GLY A 23 -0.62 10.65 -21.03
N VAL A 24 0.11 10.84 -22.14
CA VAL A 24 -0.07 10.04 -23.35
C VAL A 24 0.79 8.77 -23.34
N ILE A 25 0.35 7.77 -24.10
CA ILE A 25 1.08 6.52 -24.28
C ILE A 25 2.26 6.76 -25.22
N ALA A 26 3.47 6.41 -24.77
CA ALA A 26 4.70 6.60 -25.52
C ALA A 26 5.68 5.43 -25.32
N ASP A 27 6.67 5.31 -26.19
CA ASP A 27 7.76 4.33 -26.03
C ASP A 27 8.81 4.86 -25.05
N MET A 28 9.05 4.13 -23.96
CA MET A 28 10.00 4.52 -22.92
C MET A 28 11.47 4.39 -23.37
N LYS A 29 11.76 3.49 -24.31
CA LYS A 29 13.10 3.31 -24.90
C LYS A 29 13.49 4.53 -25.75
N GLU A 30 12.57 5.01 -26.57
CA GLU A 30 12.78 6.23 -27.38
C GLU A 30 12.93 7.48 -26.51
N ARG A 31 12.15 7.53 -25.41
CA ARG A 31 12.24 8.59 -24.39
C ARG A 31 13.49 8.50 -23.52
N LYS A 32 14.30 7.44 -23.66
CA LYS A 32 15.50 7.14 -22.86
C LYS A 32 15.22 7.06 -21.35
N ILE A 33 14.02 6.63 -20.98
CA ILE A 33 13.63 6.44 -19.59
C ILE A 33 13.96 4.99 -19.22
N TRP A 34 14.98 4.83 -18.39
CA TRP A 34 15.44 3.53 -17.92
C TRP A 34 15.41 3.48 -16.40
N ASP A 35 15.04 2.32 -15.87
CA ASP A 35 15.11 2.02 -14.45
C ASP A 35 15.94 0.76 -14.24
N ALA A 36 16.53 0.63 -13.07
CA ALA A 36 17.40 -0.46 -12.75
C ALA A 36 16.58 -1.72 -12.42
N TYR A 37 16.95 -2.85 -13.03
CA TYR A 37 16.24 -4.12 -12.84
C TYR A 37 16.15 -4.52 -11.36
N ASN A 38 17.24 -4.32 -10.62
CA ASN A 38 17.30 -4.60 -9.18
C ASN A 38 16.28 -3.80 -8.37
N VAL A 39 16.02 -2.54 -8.73
CA VAL A 39 15.00 -1.71 -8.08
C VAL A 39 13.63 -2.32 -8.31
N LYS A 40 13.24 -2.59 -9.56
CA LYS A 40 11.94 -3.21 -9.89
C LYS A 40 11.74 -4.56 -9.21
N ALA A 41 12.75 -5.43 -9.28
CA ALA A 41 12.69 -6.74 -8.65
C ALA A 41 12.55 -6.65 -7.12
N GLN A 42 13.27 -5.73 -6.48
CA GLN A 42 13.19 -5.52 -5.05
C GLN A 42 11.84 -4.94 -4.63
N THR A 43 11.28 -4.00 -5.41
CA THR A 43 9.95 -3.43 -5.13
C THR A 43 8.88 -4.53 -5.06
N PHE A 44 8.88 -5.47 -6.01
CA PHE A 44 7.92 -6.57 -5.98
C PHE A 44 8.10 -7.48 -4.77
N LYS A 45 9.34 -7.87 -4.45
CA LYS A 45 9.64 -8.71 -3.28
C LYS A 45 9.14 -8.07 -2.00
N THR A 46 9.54 -6.83 -1.75
CA THR A 46 9.17 -6.11 -0.53
C THR A 46 7.67 -5.84 -0.45
N ALA A 47 7.01 -5.50 -1.56
CA ALA A 47 5.56 -5.30 -1.57
C ALA A 47 4.79 -6.59 -1.25
N ILE A 48 5.21 -7.73 -1.81
CA ILE A 48 4.58 -9.03 -1.54
C ILE A 48 4.82 -9.46 -0.10
N GLU A 49 6.06 -9.34 0.41
CA GLU A 49 6.38 -9.67 1.80
C GLU A 49 5.57 -8.83 2.79
N ALA A 50 5.48 -7.51 2.55
CA ALA A 50 4.69 -6.60 3.38
C ALA A 50 3.19 -6.96 3.34
N ALA A 51 2.63 -7.21 2.15
CA ALA A 51 1.23 -7.61 2.01
C ALA A 51 0.95 -8.95 2.71
N CYS A 52 1.84 -9.93 2.57
CA CYS A 52 1.75 -11.20 3.27
C CYS A 52 1.88 -11.06 4.79
N MET A 53 2.70 -10.14 5.30
CA MET A 53 2.74 -9.87 6.74
C MET A 53 1.41 -9.31 7.23
N LEU A 54 0.86 -8.31 6.54
CA LEU A 54 -0.41 -7.68 6.91
C LEU A 54 -1.57 -8.68 6.91
N LEU A 55 -1.69 -9.51 5.86
CA LEU A 55 -2.76 -10.50 5.75
C LEU A 55 -2.67 -11.66 6.74
N ARG A 56 -1.51 -11.87 7.38
CA ARG A 56 -1.32 -12.91 8.41
C ARG A 56 -1.64 -12.42 9.83
N ILE A 57 -1.86 -11.13 10.00
CA ILE A 57 -2.23 -10.58 11.30
C ILE A 57 -3.72 -10.84 11.48
N ASP A 58 -4.06 -11.83 12.30
CA ASP A 58 -5.46 -12.14 12.61
C ASP A 58 -6.01 -11.20 13.70
N ASP A 59 -5.24 -10.95 14.76
CA ASP A 59 -5.63 -10.11 15.89
C ASP A 59 -4.54 -9.07 16.22
N ILE A 60 -4.97 -7.83 16.45
CA ILE A 60 -4.12 -6.76 16.98
C ILE A 60 -4.52 -6.51 18.44
N VAL A 61 -3.57 -6.74 19.37
CA VAL A 61 -3.75 -6.41 20.79
C VAL A 61 -3.08 -5.08 21.08
N SER A 62 -3.87 -4.04 21.31
CA SER A 62 -3.36 -2.72 21.65
C SER A 62 -3.14 -2.56 23.15
N GLY A 63 -1.91 -2.16 23.51
CA GLY A 63 -1.55 -1.77 24.88
C GLY A 63 -1.95 -0.33 25.25
N ILE A 64 -2.64 0.38 24.35
CA ILE A 64 -3.03 1.78 24.58
C ILE A 64 -4.08 1.80 25.70
N LYS A 65 -3.65 2.30 26.87
CA LYS A 65 -4.57 2.60 27.96
C LYS A 65 -5.43 3.79 27.57
N LYS A 66 -6.69 3.56 27.15
CA LYS A 66 -7.72 4.63 27.16
C LYS A 66 -7.67 5.25 28.57
N LYS A 67 -7.51 6.58 28.66
CA LYS A 67 -7.41 7.31 29.94
C LYS A 67 -8.67 7.00 30.77
N GLN A 68 -8.54 6.07 31.70
CA GLN A 68 -9.63 5.70 32.59
C GLN A 68 -9.98 6.90 33.47
N ALA A 69 -11.28 7.15 33.65
CA ALA A 69 -11.76 8.07 34.66
C ALA A 69 -11.15 7.70 36.04
N PRO A 70 -10.79 8.69 36.87
CA PRO A 70 -10.16 8.44 38.16
C PRO A 70 -11.04 7.54 39.03
N GLY A 71 -10.58 6.31 39.29
CA GLY A 71 -11.28 5.32 40.12
C GLY A 71 -11.50 3.93 39.50
N ALA A 72 -11.22 3.74 38.20
CA ALA A 72 -11.34 2.41 37.58
C ALA A 72 -10.05 1.58 37.78
N GLY A 73 -10.21 0.34 38.26
CA GLY A 73 -9.10 -0.62 38.45
C GLY A 73 -8.44 -1.05 37.13
N PRO A 74 -7.33 -1.82 37.21
CA PRO A 74 -6.49 -2.12 36.05
C PRO A 74 -7.27 -2.82 34.94
N SER A 75 -7.32 -2.19 33.76
CA SER A 75 -7.96 -2.75 32.57
C SER A 75 -7.11 -3.90 31.99
N LYS A 76 -7.72 -5.06 31.77
CA LYS A 76 -7.10 -6.17 31.00
C LYS A 76 -6.86 -5.72 29.55
N PRO A 77 -5.82 -6.24 28.88
CA PRO A 77 -5.60 -5.98 27.46
C PRO A 77 -6.84 -6.42 26.66
N LYS A 78 -7.31 -5.54 25.77
CA LYS A 78 -8.44 -5.80 24.86
C LYS A 78 -7.91 -6.08 23.46
N ILE A 79 -8.59 -7.00 22.76
CA ILE A 79 -8.39 -7.25 21.34
C ILE A 79 -9.25 -6.21 20.61
N ASP A 80 -8.64 -5.41 19.74
CA ASP A 80 -9.38 -4.42 18.95
C ASP A 80 -10.16 -5.18 17.87
N THR A 81 -11.49 -5.25 18.01
CA THR A 81 -12.39 -5.89 17.03
C THR A 81 -12.89 -4.81 16.05
N GLU A 82 -13.41 -5.20 14.89
CA GLU A 82 -13.86 -4.27 13.82
C GLU A 82 -14.78 -3.13 14.31
N GLY A 83 -15.54 -3.30 15.40
CA GLY A 83 -16.37 -2.25 16.01
C GLY A 83 -15.66 -1.24 16.93
N ASP A 84 -14.37 -1.43 17.25
CA ASP A 84 -13.54 -0.48 18.03
C ASP A 84 -12.67 0.41 17.12
N ALA A 85 -12.66 0.16 15.80
CA ALA A 85 -11.83 0.88 14.80
C ALA A 85 -12.41 2.24 14.37
N ASP A 86 -13.68 2.49 14.63
CA ASP A 86 -14.41 3.69 14.17
C ASP A 86 -14.24 4.91 15.10
N GLY A 87 -13.38 4.81 16.12
CA GLY A 87 -13.02 5.93 16.98
C GLY A 87 -11.99 6.83 16.31
N GLU A 88 -12.38 7.57 15.27
CA GLU A 88 -11.56 8.60 14.65
C GLU A 88 -10.83 9.41 15.72
N GLN A 89 -9.51 9.23 15.76
CA GLN A 89 -8.61 10.16 16.42
C GLN A 89 -8.57 11.41 15.54
N ILE A 90 -9.61 12.23 15.64
CA ILE A 90 -9.55 13.65 15.28
C ILE A 90 -8.41 14.23 16.14
N LEU A 91 -7.27 14.46 15.49
CA LEU A 91 -6.21 15.27 16.06
C LEU A 91 -6.76 16.70 16.15
N PRO A 92 -6.84 17.33 17.33
CA PRO A 92 -6.94 18.79 17.38
C PRO A 92 -5.63 19.38 16.83
N ASP A 93 -5.75 20.45 16.03
CA ASP A 93 -4.65 21.23 15.44
C ASP A 93 -3.52 21.56 16.44
#